data_AF-A0A1Y2AVW7-F1
#
_entry.id   AF-A0A1Y2AVW7-F1
#
_cell.length_a   1.000
_cell.length_b   1.000
_cell.length_c   1.000
_cell.angle_alpha   90.00
_cell.angle_beta   90.00
_cell.angle_gamma   90.00
#
_symmetry.space_group_name_H-M   'P 1'
#
loop_
_entity.id
_entity.type
_entity.pdbx_description
1 polymer ?
#
loop_
_entity_poly.entity_id
_entity_poly.type
_entity_poly.pdbx_seq_one_letter_code
_entity_poly.pdbx_strand_id
1 'polypeptide(L)'
;MSGRGFSRGGGGDRGGRGGFRGGARGGRGGFQRDFGPPDTVQEIGSFMHPVESEMLCTLTQPTRIPYFNAPIYLANKTQIGKVDEILGPINEVFFTVKMDAGVQAGSFHKEDKVYIGGDKLLPIDRFLPKPKVAGAKPESEFKFYISLNSIDRERSNWERDKEKI
;
A
#
# COMPACT_ATOMS: atom_id res chain seq x y z
N MET A 1 16.57 53.95 66.85
CA MET A 1 15.52 53.58 67.82
C MET A 1 14.41 52.86 67.05
N SER A 2 13.82 51.80 67.65
CA SER A 2 12.57 51.10 67.30
C SER A 2 12.42 50.46 65.90
N GLY A 3 11.90 49.25 65.71
CA GLY A 3 11.22 48.33 66.61
C GLY A 3 10.48 47.25 65.81
N ARG A 4 10.68 46.00 66.24
CA ARG A 4 9.93 44.73 66.11
C ARG A 4 8.46 44.79 65.63
N GLY A 5 8.01 43.72 64.95
CA GLY A 5 6.59 43.32 64.87
C GLY A 5 6.21 42.49 63.64
N PHE A 6 6.46 41.17 63.60
CA PHE A 6 5.52 40.07 63.92
C PHE A 6 4.31 39.88 62.97
N SER A 7 4.39 38.76 62.24
CA SER A 7 3.37 37.76 61.86
C SER A 7 1.88 38.06 62.06
N ARG A 8 1.07 37.77 61.03
CA ARG A 8 0.07 36.68 61.00
C ARG A 8 -0.90 36.85 59.81
N GLY A 9 -0.95 35.80 58.99
CA GLY A 9 -2.20 35.14 58.58
C GLY A 9 -3.20 35.89 57.70
N GLY A 10 -3.53 35.24 56.58
CA GLY A 10 -4.91 35.20 56.09
C GLY A 10 -5.16 35.91 54.77
N GLY A 11 -5.72 35.18 53.82
CA GLY A 11 -6.45 35.75 52.69
C GLY A 11 -6.08 35.11 51.37
N GLY A 12 -6.95 34.23 50.89
CA GLY A 12 -6.80 33.55 49.62
C GLY A 12 -7.01 34.45 48.40
N ASP A 13 -6.70 33.83 47.25
CA ASP A 13 -7.37 34.00 45.96
C ASP A 13 -7.46 35.41 45.36
N ARG A 14 -6.64 35.65 44.32
CA ARG A 14 -7.09 36.16 43.00
C ARG A 14 -5.93 36.37 42.03
N GLY A 15 -5.81 35.46 41.05
CA GLY A 15 -5.82 35.84 39.63
C GLY A 15 -4.51 36.17 38.91
N GLY A 16 -4.28 35.47 37.80
CA GLY A 16 -3.63 36.03 36.60
C GLY A 16 -2.17 35.63 36.38
N ARG A 17 -1.88 34.45 35.81
CA ARG A 17 -1.77 34.19 34.35
C ARG A 17 -0.58 34.91 33.69
N GLY A 18 0.49 34.17 33.40
CA GLY A 18 1.55 34.67 32.51
C GLY A 18 2.90 33.92 32.48
N GLY A 19 2.93 32.60 32.64
CA GLY A 19 4.17 31.82 32.52
C GLY A 19 4.24 31.03 31.22
N PHE A 20 4.77 31.61 30.14
CA PHE A 20 5.10 30.86 28.92
C PHE A 20 6.31 31.45 28.18
N ARG A 21 7.52 31.16 28.67
CA ARG A 21 8.75 31.15 27.86
C ARG A 21 9.71 30.05 28.33
N GLY A 22 9.21 28.82 28.31
CA GLY A 22 10.04 27.61 28.32
C GLY A 22 10.09 27.07 26.90
N GLY A 23 11.18 27.32 26.18
CA GLY A 23 11.42 26.80 24.84
C GLY A 23 11.54 25.29 24.87
N ALA A 24 10.40 24.60 24.75
CA ALA A 24 10.31 23.18 24.48
C ALA A 24 10.80 22.91 23.05
N ARG A 25 12.12 22.78 22.90
CA ARG A 25 12.77 22.29 21.68
C ARG A 25 12.59 20.76 21.61
N GLY A 26 11.34 20.33 21.53
CA GLY A 26 10.91 18.95 21.30
C GLY A 26 10.11 18.91 20.01
N GLY A 27 10.80 19.08 18.88
CA GLY A 27 10.17 19.24 17.57
C GLY A 27 11.01 18.59 16.49
N ARG A 28 11.25 17.29 16.60
CA ARG A 28 11.79 16.47 15.50
C ARG A 28 11.27 15.04 15.58
N GLY A 29 9.94 14.94 15.58
CA GLY A 29 9.18 13.69 15.46
C GLY A 29 8.15 13.83 14.34
N GLY A 30 8.63 13.93 13.11
CA GLY A 30 7.85 13.79 11.87
C GLY A 30 8.84 13.14 10.91
N PHE A 31 8.61 11.96 10.36
CA PHE A 31 7.64 11.69 9.31
C PHE A 31 7.34 10.18 9.18
N GLN A 32 7.21 9.44 10.28
CA GLN A 32 6.57 8.13 10.25
C GLN A 32 5.22 8.27 10.94
N ARG A 33 4.21 8.65 10.15
CA ARG A 33 2.85 8.27 10.52
C ARG A 33 2.82 6.77 10.33
N ASP A 34 3.02 6.03 11.42
CA ASP A 34 2.49 4.68 11.51
C ASP A 34 0.98 4.84 11.38
N PHE A 35 0.51 4.86 10.13
CA PHE A 35 -0.90 4.86 9.82
C PHE A 35 -1.42 3.55 10.37
N GLY A 36 -2.05 3.64 11.55
CA GLY A 36 -2.81 2.54 12.11
C GLY A 36 -3.81 1.98 11.10
N PRO A 37 -4.39 0.80 11.38
CA PRO A 37 -5.31 0.15 10.47
C PRO A 37 -6.35 1.14 9.94
N PRO A 38 -6.58 1.20 8.63
CA PRO A 38 -7.42 2.22 8.02
C PRO A 38 -8.85 2.18 8.59
N ASP A 39 -9.46 3.37 8.70
CA ASP A 39 -10.83 3.51 9.22
C ASP A 39 -11.81 2.60 8.46
N THR A 40 -11.59 2.47 7.14
CA THR A 40 -12.33 1.56 6.26
C THR A 40 -11.38 0.72 5.42
N VAL A 41 -11.63 -0.59 5.42
CA VAL A 41 -11.00 -1.54 4.51
C VAL A 41 -11.98 -1.89 3.41
N GLN A 42 -11.51 -1.95 2.16
CA GLN A 42 -12.31 -2.32 0.99
C GLN A 42 -11.79 -3.64 0.43
N GLU A 43 -12.70 -4.50 -0.02
CA GLU A 43 -12.36 -5.73 -0.73
C GLU A 43 -11.64 -5.37 -2.03
N ILE A 44 -10.47 -5.98 -2.25
CA ILE A 44 -9.65 -5.68 -3.43
C ILE A 44 -9.43 -6.91 -4.31
N GLY A 45 -9.43 -8.10 -3.73
CA GLY A 45 -9.15 -9.30 -4.48
C GLY A 45 -9.51 -10.58 -3.75
N SER A 46 -9.32 -11.69 -4.43
CA SER A 46 -9.44 -13.02 -3.85
C SER A 46 -8.14 -13.81 -4.00
N PHE A 47 -7.83 -14.62 -2.98
CA PHE A 47 -6.67 -15.49 -2.97
C PHE A 47 -6.81 -16.55 -4.07
N MET A 48 -5.77 -16.70 -4.90
CA MET A 48 -5.74 -17.66 -6.00
C MET A 48 -4.83 -18.84 -5.71
N HIS A 49 -3.56 -18.57 -5.37
CA HIS A 49 -2.56 -19.61 -5.21
C HIS A 49 -1.41 -19.16 -4.28
N PRO A 50 -0.90 -20.04 -3.40
CA PRO A 50 0.28 -19.74 -2.60
C PRO A 50 1.56 -19.83 -3.45
N VAL A 51 2.44 -18.84 -3.36
CA VAL A 51 3.71 -18.78 -4.13
C VAL A 51 4.85 -18.61 -3.15
N GLU A 52 5.42 -19.72 -2.67
CA GLU A 52 6.52 -19.73 -1.69
C GLU A 52 6.29 -18.81 -0.47
N SER A 53 6.90 -17.62 -0.47
CA SER A 53 6.80 -16.62 0.61
C SER A 53 5.77 -15.51 0.35
N GLU A 54 5.02 -15.65 -0.74
CA GLU A 54 4.03 -14.69 -1.23
C GLU A 54 2.71 -15.40 -1.51
N MET A 55 1.64 -14.61 -1.64
CA MET A 55 0.37 -15.10 -2.14
C MET A 55 -0.01 -14.38 -3.43
N LEU A 56 -0.49 -15.15 -4.40
CA LEU A 56 -1.03 -14.62 -5.64
C LEU A 56 -2.53 -14.41 -5.48
N CYS A 57 -2.99 -13.19 -5.77
CA CYS A 57 -4.38 -12.78 -5.67
C CYS A 57 -4.90 -12.27 -7.01
N THR A 58 -6.18 -12.53 -7.29
CA THR A 58 -6.90 -11.93 -8.42
C THR A 58 -7.53 -10.60 -7.98
N LEU A 59 -7.55 -9.61 -8.86
CA LEU A 59 -8.22 -8.34 -8.60
C LEU A 59 -9.73 -8.48 -8.88
N THR A 60 -10.57 -8.32 -7.86
CA THR A 60 -12.04 -8.37 -8.04
C THR A 60 -12.61 -7.06 -8.58
N GLN A 61 -11.89 -5.94 -8.43
CA GLN A 61 -12.32 -4.61 -8.91
C GLN A 61 -11.32 -4.03 -9.92
N PRO A 62 -11.50 -4.24 -11.24
CA PRO A 62 -10.52 -3.82 -12.26
C PRO A 62 -10.39 -2.29 -12.40
N THR A 63 -11.37 -1.52 -11.93
CA THR A 63 -11.36 -0.04 -12.04
C THR A 63 -10.30 0.63 -11.17
N ARG A 64 -9.78 -0.08 -10.15
CA ARG A 64 -8.84 0.45 -9.17
C ARG A 64 -7.70 -0.53 -8.92
N ILE A 65 -6.49 -0.08 -9.21
CA ILE A 65 -5.27 -0.87 -9.04
C ILE A 65 -4.65 -0.56 -7.66
N PRO A 66 -4.22 -1.57 -6.88
CA PRO A 66 -3.52 -1.36 -5.62
C PRO A 66 -2.22 -0.53 -5.79
N TYR A 67 -1.83 0.23 -4.78
CA TYR A 67 -0.46 0.78 -4.77
C TYR A 67 0.55 -0.35 -4.48
N PHE A 68 1.72 -0.27 -5.11
CA PHE A 68 2.88 -1.05 -4.69
C PHE A 68 3.22 -0.77 -3.22
N ASN A 69 3.63 -1.81 -2.49
CA ASN A 69 3.89 -1.78 -1.05
C ASN A 69 2.70 -1.34 -0.17
N ALA A 70 1.46 -1.37 -0.69
CA ALA A 70 0.30 -1.11 0.13
C ALA A 70 0.07 -2.27 1.12
N PRO A 71 -0.25 -1.99 2.39
CA PRO A 71 -0.59 -3.03 3.35
C PRO A 71 -1.91 -3.70 2.98
N ILE A 72 -1.92 -5.03 3.05
CA ILE A 72 -3.08 -5.88 2.82
C ILE A 72 -3.59 -6.41 4.15
N TYR A 73 -4.91 -6.40 4.28
CA TYR A 73 -5.63 -6.75 5.49
C TYR A 73 -6.63 -7.87 5.23
N LEU A 74 -7.03 -8.53 6.30
CA LEU A 74 -8.21 -9.40 6.34
C LEU A 74 -9.46 -8.62 6.74
N ALA A 75 -10.62 -9.27 6.69
CA ALA A 75 -11.90 -8.67 7.09
C ALA A 75 -11.90 -8.15 8.54
N ASN A 76 -11.10 -8.77 9.42
CA ASN A 76 -10.89 -8.34 10.80
C ASN A 76 -9.90 -7.16 10.96
N LYS A 77 -9.45 -6.56 9.84
CA LYS A 77 -8.43 -5.49 9.79
C LYS A 77 -7.03 -5.92 10.27
N THR A 78 -6.76 -7.21 10.39
CA THR A 78 -5.41 -7.72 10.68
C THR A 78 -4.58 -7.61 9.41
N GLN A 79 -3.42 -6.96 9.51
CA GLN A 79 -2.45 -6.90 8.42
C GLN A 79 -1.80 -8.28 8.22
N ILE A 80 -1.77 -8.74 6.97
CA ILE A 80 -1.18 -10.03 6.60
C ILE A 80 0.08 -9.89 5.75
N GLY A 81 0.30 -8.71 5.18
CA GLY A 81 1.43 -8.47 4.30
C GLY A 81 1.27 -7.18 3.52
N LYS A 82 2.04 -7.05 2.44
CA LYS A 82 2.04 -5.89 1.56
C LYS A 82 2.12 -6.30 0.09
N VAL A 83 1.54 -5.49 -0.79
CA VAL A 83 1.62 -5.72 -2.25
C VAL A 83 3.08 -5.62 -2.72
N ASP A 84 3.58 -6.61 -3.46
CA ASP A 84 4.94 -6.58 -4.03
C ASP A 84 4.87 -6.33 -5.55
N GLU A 85 4.18 -7.20 -6.28
CA GLU A 85 4.09 -7.13 -7.74
C GLU A 85 2.64 -7.05 -8.24
N ILE A 86 2.44 -6.36 -9.37
CA ILE A 86 1.16 -6.27 -10.08
C ILE A 86 1.41 -6.68 -11.52
N LEU A 87 0.66 -7.67 -11.99
CA LEU A 87 0.88 -8.35 -13.27
C LEU A 87 -0.45 -8.71 -13.93
N GLY A 88 -0.36 -9.27 -15.14
CA GLY A 88 -1.54 -9.65 -15.94
C GLY A 88 -2.02 -8.56 -16.90
N PRO A 89 -2.93 -8.92 -17.82
CA PRO A 89 -3.55 -7.96 -18.73
C PRO A 89 -4.46 -6.99 -17.97
N ILE A 90 -4.72 -5.82 -18.57
CA ILE A 90 -5.56 -4.78 -17.96
C ILE A 90 -7.00 -5.22 -17.65
N ASN A 91 -7.47 -6.26 -18.35
CA ASN A 91 -8.79 -6.85 -18.15
C ASN A 91 -8.83 -7.82 -16.96
N GLU A 92 -7.70 -8.41 -16.61
CA GLU A 92 -7.56 -9.43 -15.58
C GLU A 92 -6.23 -9.25 -14.88
N VAL A 93 -6.24 -8.38 -13.88
CA VAL A 93 -5.05 -8.01 -13.11
C VAL A 93 -4.87 -8.98 -11.96
N PHE A 94 -3.63 -9.44 -11.78
CA PHE A 94 -3.18 -10.22 -10.65
C PHE A 94 -2.18 -9.41 -9.85
N PHE A 95 -2.07 -9.69 -8.55
CA PHE A 95 -1.06 -9.08 -7.72
C PHE A 95 -0.50 -10.09 -6.72
N THR A 96 0.79 -9.95 -6.40
CA THR A 96 1.42 -10.71 -5.35
C THR A 96 1.44 -9.90 -4.07
N VAL A 97 1.28 -10.60 -2.95
CA VAL A 97 1.40 -10.03 -1.61
C VAL A 97 2.53 -10.73 -0.90
N LYS A 98 3.52 -9.96 -0.49
CA LYS A 98 4.59 -10.39 0.38
C LYS A 98 4.06 -10.55 1.80
N MET A 99 4.11 -11.77 2.32
CA MET A 99 3.57 -12.10 3.63
C MET A 99 4.43 -11.53 4.76
N ASP A 100 3.76 -11.04 5.81
CA ASP A 100 4.43 -10.62 7.03
C ASP A 100 4.92 -11.83 7.85
N ALA A 101 5.88 -11.59 8.74
CA ALA A 101 6.48 -12.65 9.55
C ALA A 101 5.42 -13.37 10.41
N GLY A 102 5.34 -14.70 10.26
CA GLY A 102 4.37 -15.54 10.96
C GLY A 102 3.06 -15.78 10.22
N VAL A 103 2.85 -15.16 9.05
CA VAL A 103 1.73 -15.45 8.16
C VAL A 103 2.21 -16.39 7.05
N GLN A 104 1.49 -17.50 6.84
CA GLN A 104 1.81 -18.48 5.80
C GLN A 104 0.81 -18.38 4.66
N ALA A 105 1.28 -18.23 3.42
CA ALA A 105 0.39 -18.20 2.25
C ALA A 105 -0.45 -19.49 2.12
N GLY A 106 0.06 -20.62 2.60
CA GLY A 106 -0.64 -21.90 2.58
C GLY A 106 -1.82 -22.03 3.56
N SER A 107 -2.01 -21.08 4.49
CA SER A 107 -3.18 -21.10 5.40
C SER A 107 -4.44 -20.51 4.76
N PHE A 108 -4.32 -19.89 3.60
CA PHE A 108 -5.45 -19.30 2.89
C PHE A 108 -6.10 -20.31 1.93
N HIS A 109 -7.41 -20.21 1.79
CA HIS A 109 -8.18 -20.99 0.85
C HIS A 109 -8.44 -20.20 -0.42
N LYS A 110 -8.62 -20.93 -1.53
CA LYS A 110 -9.01 -20.33 -2.80
C LYS A 110 -10.32 -19.55 -2.62
N GLU A 111 -10.36 -18.34 -3.18
CA GLU A 111 -11.44 -17.36 -3.03
C GLU A 111 -11.50 -16.61 -1.69
N ASP A 112 -10.52 -16.78 -0.80
CA ASP A 112 -10.44 -15.96 0.42
C ASP A 112 -10.27 -14.48 0.07
N LYS A 113 -11.13 -13.65 0.64
CA LYS A 113 -11.17 -12.22 0.34
C LYS A 113 -10.06 -11.47 1.05
N VAL A 114 -9.36 -10.64 0.29
CA VAL A 114 -8.32 -9.74 0.80
C VAL A 114 -8.78 -8.29 0.70
N TYR A 115 -8.33 -7.47 1.65
CA TYR A 115 -8.78 -6.11 1.81
C TYR A 115 -7.62 -5.12 1.83
N ILE A 116 -7.90 -3.87 1.46
CA ILE A 116 -6.93 -2.77 1.42
C ILE A 116 -7.54 -1.48 1.97
N GLY A 117 -6.69 -0.57 2.46
CA GLY A 117 -7.13 0.79 2.78
C GLY A 117 -7.61 1.53 1.53
N GLY A 118 -8.77 2.18 1.61
CA GLY A 118 -9.35 2.93 0.48
C GLY A 118 -8.48 4.08 -0.05
N ASP A 119 -7.51 4.54 0.75
CA ASP A 119 -6.53 5.58 0.39
C ASP A 119 -5.36 5.05 -0.46
N LYS A 120 -5.21 3.73 -0.57
CA LYS A 120 -4.12 3.04 -1.30
C LYS A 120 -4.59 2.41 -2.61
N LEU A 121 -5.46 3.11 -3.35
CA LEU A 121 -5.96 2.68 -4.66
C LEU A 121 -5.68 3.71 -5.78
N LEU A 122 -5.19 3.24 -6.93
CA LEU A 122 -4.90 4.02 -8.13
C LEU A 122 -6.01 3.81 -9.17
N PRO A 123 -6.57 4.87 -9.78
CA PRO A 123 -7.48 4.72 -10.92
C PRO A 123 -6.76 4.08 -12.11
N ILE A 124 -7.40 3.12 -12.77
CA ILE A 124 -6.86 2.41 -13.94
C ILE A 124 -6.48 3.35 -15.10
N ASP A 125 -7.16 4.49 -15.23
CA ASP A 125 -6.88 5.51 -16.25
C ASP A 125 -5.45 6.07 -16.18
N ARG A 126 -4.76 5.92 -15.04
CA ARG A 126 -3.34 6.29 -14.94
C ARG A 126 -2.41 5.34 -15.68
N PHE A 127 -2.87 4.12 -15.96
CA PHE A 127 -2.14 3.08 -16.67
C PHE A 127 -2.56 2.98 -18.14
N LEU A 128 -3.66 3.65 -18.54
CA LEU A 128 -4.03 3.81 -19.94
C LEU A 128 -3.25 4.99 -20.58
N PRO A 129 -2.71 4.82 -21.80
CA PRO A 129 -2.10 5.93 -22.51
C PRO A 129 -3.15 7.01 -22.75
N LYS A 130 -2.91 8.21 -22.20
CA LYS A 130 -3.76 9.36 -22.50
C LYS A 130 -3.71 9.60 -24.00
N PRO A 131 -4.85 9.81 -24.69
CA PRO A 131 -4.82 10.21 -26.09
C PRO A 131 -3.96 11.47 -26.21
N LYS A 132 -2.87 11.39 -27.00
CA LYS A 132 -2.01 12.54 -27.30
C LYS A 132 -2.92 13.64 -27.87
N VAL A 133 -3.12 14.73 -27.14
CA VAL A 133 -3.64 15.96 -27.75
C VAL A 133 -2.61 16.35 -28.81
N ALA A 134 -3.04 16.42 -30.07
CA ALA A 134 -2.16 16.71 -31.19
C ALA A 134 -1.42 18.03 -30.93
N GLY A 135 -0.09 17.97 -30.74
CA GLY A 135 0.75 19.17 -30.68
C GLY A 135 1.90 19.20 -29.68
N ALA A 136 2.74 18.17 -29.59
CA ALA A 136 4.15 18.33 -29.21
C ALA A 136 4.97 17.10 -29.63
N LYS A 137 6.16 17.35 -30.18
CA LYS A 137 7.01 16.45 -30.97
C LYS A 137 7.43 15.12 -30.27
N PRO A 138 7.66 14.04 -31.05
CA PRO A 138 8.15 12.73 -30.57
C PRO A 138 9.69 12.76 -30.42
N GLU A 139 10.42 11.82 -29.83
CA GLU A 139 10.24 10.61 -29.04
C GLU A 139 11.65 10.24 -28.56
N SER A 140 11.80 9.63 -27.38
CA SER A 140 12.87 8.68 -27.14
C SER A 140 12.23 7.35 -26.73
N GLU A 141 12.12 6.46 -27.71
CA GLU A 141 11.65 5.09 -27.54
C GLU A 141 12.55 4.32 -26.57
N PHE A 142 12.04 4.01 -25.38
CA PHE A 142 12.62 2.95 -24.55
C PHE A 142 12.03 1.61 -24.97
N LYS A 143 12.88 0.81 -25.59
CA LYS A 143 12.63 -0.51 -26.18
C LYS A 143 11.95 -1.48 -25.20
N PHE A 144 10.68 -1.75 -25.44
CA PHE A 144 9.98 -2.98 -25.03
C PHE A 144 10.14 -4.11 -26.08
N TYR A 145 10.98 -3.92 -27.10
CA TYR A 145 11.21 -4.85 -28.21
C TYR A 145 12.49 -5.69 -28.01
N ILE A 146 12.62 -6.44 -26.91
CA ILE A 146 13.65 -7.50 -26.84
C ILE A 146 13.09 -8.83 -26.26
N SER A 147 12.07 -8.83 -25.40
CA SER A 147 11.64 -10.08 -24.75
C SER A 147 10.47 -10.84 -25.39
N LEU A 148 9.80 -10.30 -26.41
CA LEU A 148 8.64 -10.96 -27.04
C LEU A 148 8.99 -11.81 -28.26
N ASN A 149 10.18 -11.67 -28.86
CA ASN A 149 10.57 -12.49 -30.01
C ASN A 149 11.24 -13.83 -29.65
N SER A 150 11.45 -14.13 -28.36
CA SER A 150 12.08 -15.38 -27.94
C SER A 150 11.08 -16.44 -27.46
N ILE A 151 9.92 -16.02 -26.94
CA ILE A 151 8.94 -16.93 -26.32
C ILE A 151 7.99 -17.55 -27.35
N ASP A 152 7.66 -16.82 -28.42
CA ASP A 152 6.79 -17.33 -29.48
C ASP A 152 7.46 -18.40 -30.36
N ARG A 153 8.80 -18.52 -30.30
CA ARG A 153 9.54 -19.52 -31.12
C ARG A 153 9.60 -20.91 -30.49
N GLU A 154 9.41 -21.01 -29.18
CA GLU A 154 9.46 -22.30 -28.46
C GLU A 154 8.10 -23.01 -28.42
N ARG A 155 6.99 -22.25 -28.51
CA ARG A 155 5.64 -22.82 -28.50
C ARG A 155 5.28 -23.56 -29.80
N SER A 156 5.86 -23.16 -30.94
CA SER A 156 5.60 -23.78 -32.26
C SER A 156 6.33 -25.12 -32.50
N ASN A 157 7.24 -25.53 -31.62
CA ASN A 157 7.93 -26.83 -31.73
C ASN A 157 7.28 -27.92 -30.87
N TRP A 158 6.46 -27.59 -29.87
CA TRP A 158 5.77 -28.58 -29.04
C TRP A 158 4.49 -29.15 -29.69
N GLU A 159 3.82 -28.39 -30.54
CA GLU A 159 2.60 -28.84 -31.23
C GLU A 159 2.87 -29.74 -32.44
N ARG A 160 4.11 -29.75 -32.97
CA ARG A 160 4.51 -30.60 -34.10
C ARG A 160 4.89 -32.03 -33.71
N ASP A 161 5.24 -32.26 -32.44
CA ASP A 161 5.70 -33.57 -31.96
C ASP A 161 4.57 -34.46 -31.42
N LYS A 162 3.33 -33.94 -31.33
CA LYS A 162 2.14 -34.75 -30.97
C LYS A 162 1.46 -35.42 -32.17
N GLU A 163 1.94 -35.19 -33.40
CA GLU A 163 1.33 -35.71 -34.63
C GLU A 163 2.14 -36.86 -35.28
N LYS A 164 3.16 -37.37 -34.58
CA LYS A 164 4.04 -38.48 -35.06
C LYS A 164 4.14 -39.67 -34.11
N ILE A 165 3.05 -40.01 -33.41
CA ILE A 165 2.89 -41.32 -32.77
C ILE A 165 1.61 -41.96 -33.30
#